data_AF-A0AAV7P1W5-F1
#
_entry.id   AF-A0AAV7P1W5-F1
#
_cell.length_a   1.000
_cell.length_b   1.000
_cell.length_c   1.000
_cell.angle_alpha   90.00
_cell.angle_beta   90.00
_cell.angle_gamma   90.00
#
_symmetry.space_group_name_H-M   'P 1'
#
loop_
_entity.id
_entity.type
_entity.pdbx_description
1 polymer ?
#
loop_
_entity_poly.entity_id
_entity_poly.type
_entity_poly.pdbx_seq_one_letter_code
_entity_poly.pdbx_strand_id
1 'polypeptide(L)'
;MMLLSGNRKNVRLELKMRNIASHFISFSAGYQRQLNYKHDDGSYSAFGKSDQEGNTWLTAFVMKSFGQAWDDVYVDKVYIDQALKYLKEYQLESVCFNSSGKLLNNTLKGGVEDNLSLSAYITAAMLELGRIHTVSPVRAFTGYVEEEDGREPLKH
;
A
#
# COMPACT_ATOMS: atom_id res chain seq x y z
N MET A 1 -41.07 25.72 24.59
CA MET A 1 -39.71 25.12 24.64
C MET A 1 -39.38 24.40 23.32
N MET A 2 -39.25 25.12 22.18
CA MET A 2 -38.91 24.50 20.87
C MET A 2 -37.78 25.22 20.10
N LEU A 3 -37.43 26.46 20.46
CA LEU A 3 -36.42 27.25 19.71
C LEU A 3 -34.96 26.82 19.94
N LEU A 4 -34.67 26.05 21.01
CA LEU A 4 -33.33 25.55 21.30
C LEU A 4 -32.95 24.28 20.51
N SER A 5 -33.92 23.64 19.83
CA SER A 5 -33.68 22.41 19.06
C SER A 5 -33.03 22.71 17.70
N GLY A 6 -33.51 23.75 16.99
CA GLY A 6 -32.96 24.17 15.69
C GLY A 6 -31.52 24.68 15.78
N ASN A 7 -31.21 25.48 16.80
CA ASN A 7 -29.86 26.03 16.99
C ASN A 7 -28.82 24.94 17.30
N ARG A 8 -29.18 23.93 18.12
CA ARG A 8 -28.29 22.79 18.41
C ARG A 8 -28.01 21.92 17.19
N LYS A 9 -28.97 21.74 16.29
CA LYS A 9 -28.75 21.01 15.02
C LYS A 9 -27.82 21.79 14.09
N ASN A 10 -27.99 23.10 13.95
CA ASN A 10 -27.10 23.95 13.15
C ASN A 10 -25.67 23.99 13.68
N VAL A 11 -25.49 24.15 15.00
CA VAL A 11 -24.16 24.08 15.63
C VAL A 11 -23.53 22.70 15.43
N ARG A 12 -24.31 21.61 15.52
CA ARG A 12 -23.82 20.25 15.25
C ARG A 12 -23.42 20.04 13.78
N LEU A 13 -24.16 20.65 12.85
CA LEU A 13 -23.85 20.59 11.41
C LEU A 13 -22.56 21.38 11.09
N GLU A 14 -22.43 22.59 11.64
CA GLU A 14 -21.20 23.40 11.55
C GLU A 14 -19.97 22.64 12.07
N LEU A 15 -20.09 22.02 13.25
CA LEU A 15 -19.00 21.21 13.83
C LEU A 15 -18.65 20.02 12.94
N LYS A 16 -19.65 19.34 12.35
CA LYS A 16 -19.40 18.24 11.40
C LYS A 16 -18.65 18.73 10.17
N MET A 17 -19.07 19.85 9.58
CA MET A 17 -18.43 20.41 8.39
C MET A 17 -16.98 20.84 8.67
N ARG A 18 -16.73 21.47 9.81
CA ARG A 18 -15.37 21.83 10.24
C ARG A 18 -14.49 20.61 10.43
N ASN A 19 -15.00 19.56 11.08
CA ASN A 19 -14.24 18.33 11.28
C ASN A 19 -13.91 17.64 9.94
N ILE A 20 -14.85 17.59 9.01
CA ILE A 20 -14.61 17.05 7.66
C ILE A 20 -13.55 17.89 6.93
N ALA A 21 -13.66 19.22 6.97
CA ALA A 21 -12.70 20.11 6.32
C ALA A 21 -11.29 19.97 6.93
N SER A 22 -11.18 19.93 8.26
CA SER A 22 -9.89 19.69 8.93
C SER A 22 -9.30 18.34 8.56
N HIS A 23 -10.12 17.28 8.53
CA HIS A 23 -9.67 15.95 8.15
C HIS A 23 -9.15 15.92 6.70
N PHE A 24 -9.90 16.53 5.78
CA PHE A 24 -9.49 16.66 4.38
C PHE A 24 -8.16 17.42 4.24
N ILE A 25 -8.03 18.58 4.87
CA ILE A 25 -6.79 19.38 4.83
C ILE A 25 -5.59 18.59 5.37
N SER A 26 -5.75 17.91 6.51
CA SER A 26 -4.69 17.09 7.10
C SER A 26 -4.30 15.92 6.20
N PHE A 27 -5.28 15.26 5.57
CA PHE A 27 -5.02 14.18 4.63
C PHE A 27 -4.26 14.71 3.39
N SER A 28 -4.74 15.78 2.76
CA SER A 28 -4.09 16.36 1.57
C SER A 28 -2.64 16.77 1.86
N ALA A 29 -2.37 17.32 3.06
CA ALA A 29 -1.02 17.65 3.49
C ALA A 29 -0.14 16.41 3.68
N GLY A 30 -0.68 15.34 4.27
CA GLY A 30 0.02 14.05 4.41
C GLY A 30 0.33 13.40 3.07
N TYR A 31 -0.66 13.38 2.17
CA TYR A 31 -0.52 12.89 0.80
C TYR A 31 0.57 13.63 0.02
N GLN A 32 0.54 14.97 0.02
CA GLN A 32 1.59 15.78 -0.60
C GLN A 32 2.98 15.49 -0.01
N ARG A 33 3.08 15.31 1.31
CA ARG A 33 4.36 14.94 1.95
C ARG A 33 4.82 13.55 1.52
N GLN A 34 3.91 12.59 1.37
CA GLN A 34 4.24 11.24 0.94
C GLN A 34 4.87 11.22 -0.47
N LEU A 35 4.46 12.13 -1.36
CA LEU A 35 5.03 12.27 -2.70
C LEU A 35 6.51 12.71 -2.70
N ASN A 36 7.01 13.31 -1.61
CA ASN A 36 8.44 13.64 -1.50
C ASN A 36 9.34 12.41 -1.36
N TYR A 37 8.78 11.27 -0.95
CA TYR A 37 9.49 10.00 -0.80
C TYR A 37 9.45 9.14 -2.07
N LYS A 38 8.87 9.68 -3.15
CA LYS A 38 8.68 9.00 -4.42
C LYS A 38 9.90 9.17 -5.34
N HIS A 39 10.25 8.10 -6.03
CA HIS A 39 11.25 8.05 -7.08
C HIS A 39 10.64 8.25 -8.47
N ASP A 40 11.49 8.50 -9.45
CA ASP A 40 11.07 8.74 -10.84
C ASP A 40 10.53 7.46 -11.52
N ASP A 41 10.97 6.28 -11.06
CA ASP A 41 10.48 4.96 -11.49
C ASP A 41 9.09 4.60 -10.91
N GLY A 42 8.58 5.39 -9.96
CA GLY A 42 7.29 5.14 -9.29
C GLY A 42 7.40 4.42 -7.94
N SER A 43 8.61 4.07 -7.51
CA SER A 43 8.87 3.47 -6.21
C SER A 43 8.93 4.49 -5.08
N TYR A 44 8.91 4.00 -3.84
CA TYR A 44 9.02 4.80 -2.63
C TYR A 44 10.16 4.28 -1.75
N SER A 45 10.88 5.19 -1.10
CA SER A 45 11.91 4.84 -0.12
C SER A 45 11.85 5.74 1.13
N ALA A 46 12.58 5.38 2.19
CA ALA A 46 12.54 6.13 3.45
C ALA A 46 13.06 7.58 3.31
N PHE A 47 13.97 7.81 2.35
CA PHE A 47 14.55 9.13 2.09
C PHE A 47 14.28 9.66 0.67
N GLY A 48 13.33 9.06 -0.06
CA GLY A 48 13.02 9.42 -1.44
C GLY A 48 14.26 9.40 -2.32
N LYS A 49 14.41 10.40 -3.19
CA LYS A 49 15.51 10.51 -4.17
C LYS A 49 16.92 10.58 -3.58
N SER A 50 17.07 10.69 -2.26
CA SER A 50 18.38 10.55 -1.60
C SER A 50 18.84 9.10 -1.50
N ASP A 51 17.91 8.14 -1.54
CA ASP A 51 18.26 6.73 -1.71
C ASP A 51 18.53 6.44 -3.20
N GLN A 52 19.43 5.50 -3.49
CA GLN A 52 19.73 5.11 -4.88
C GLN A 52 18.63 4.23 -5.48
N GLU A 53 17.84 3.56 -4.65
CA GLU A 53 16.80 2.63 -5.07
C GLU A 53 15.56 2.71 -4.17
N GLY A 54 14.41 2.40 -4.76
CA GLY A 54 13.16 2.24 -4.04
C GLY A 54 13.14 1.01 -3.13
N ASN A 55 12.26 1.06 -2.13
CA ASN A 55 11.98 -0.09 -1.28
C ASN A 55 10.68 -0.78 -1.70
N THR A 56 10.77 -2.08 -2.02
CA THR A 56 9.65 -2.86 -2.55
C THR A 56 8.48 -2.94 -1.57
N TRP A 57 8.76 -3.19 -0.28
CA TRP A 57 7.73 -3.28 0.76
C TRP A 57 7.05 -1.93 0.98
N LEU A 58 7.81 -0.85 1.07
CA LEU A 58 7.27 0.50 1.26
C LEU A 58 6.42 0.93 0.07
N THR A 59 6.86 0.61 -1.15
CA THR A 59 6.09 0.89 -2.37
C THR A 59 4.75 0.17 -2.35
N ALA A 60 4.72 -1.10 -1.95
CA ALA A 60 3.49 -1.86 -1.81
C ALA A 60 2.58 -1.33 -0.69
N PHE A 61 3.16 -0.93 0.44
CA PHE A 61 2.44 -0.31 1.54
C PHE A 61 1.78 1.01 1.13
N VAL A 62 2.51 1.86 0.40
CA VAL A 62 1.99 3.15 -0.11
C VAL A 62 0.91 2.91 -1.15
N MET A 63 1.11 1.97 -2.08
CA MET A 63 0.10 1.59 -3.08
C MET A 63 -1.20 1.15 -2.40
N LYS A 64 -1.12 0.25 -1.42
CA LYS A 64 -2.28 -0.21 -0.64
C LYS A 64 -2.98 0.94 0.07
N SER A 65 -2.22 1.76 0.80
CA SER A 65 -2.77 2.90 1.55
C SER A 65 -3.46 3.92 0.65
N PHE A 66 -2.85 4.25 -0.49
CA PHE A 66 -3.42 5.18 -1.47
C PHE A 66 -4.66 4.62 -2.14
N GLY A 67 -4.66 3.32 -2.46
CA GLY A 67 -5.83 2.69 -3.06
C GLY A 67 -7.00 2.55 -2.08
N GLN A 68 -6.75 2.31 -0.80
CA GLN A 68 -7.81 2.31 0.23
C GLN A 68 -8.36 3.71 0.50
N ALA A 69 -7.51 4.74 0.45
CA ALA A 69 -7.93 6.12 0.67
C ALA A 69 -8.64 6.74 -0.55
N TRP A 70 -8.54 6.12 -1.73
CA TRP A 70 -9.05 6.69 -2.98
C TRP A 70 -10.56 7.00 -2.96
N ASP A 71 -11.36 6.17 -2.28
CA ASP A 71 -12.82 6.35 -2.19
C ASP A 71 -13.23 7.48 -1.22
N ASP A 72 -12.37 7.79 -0.23
CA ASP A 72 -12.67 8.78 0.82
C ASP A 72 -12.09 10.17 0.52
N VAL A 73 -11.03 10.24 -0.27
CA VAL A 73 -10.25 11.46 -0.52
C VAL A 73 -9.61 11.40 -1.91
N TYR A 74 -9.55 12.54 -2.61
CA TYR A 74 -8.99 12.61 -3.96
C TYR A 74 -7.48 12.28 -3.94
N VAL A 75 -7.18 11.02 -4.27
CA VAL A 75 -5.84 10.51 -4.55
C VAL A 75 -5.72 10.35 -6.06
N ASP A 76 -4.65 10.89 -6.66
CA ASP A 76 -4.45 10.72 -8.09
C ASP A 76 -4.06 9.26 -8.39
N LYS A 77 -4.90 8.59 -9.18
CA LYS A 77 -4.75 7.20 -9.56
C LYS A 77 -3.41 6.95 -10.26
N VAL A 78 -2.81 7.98 -10.89
CA VAL A 78 -1.50 7.89 -11.54
C VAL A 78 -0.42 7.36 -10.59
N TYR A 79 -0.45 7.72 -9.31
CA TYR A 79 0.58 7.29 -8.35
C TYR A 79 0.41 5.83 -7.93
N ILE A 80 -0.84 5.36 -7.84
CA ILE A 80 -1.15 3.95 -7.61
C ILE A 80 -0.68 3.12 -8.80
N ASP A 81 -0.97 3.58 -10.02
CA ASP A 81 -0.63 2.86 -11.25
C ASP A 81 0.89 2.85 -11.49
N GLN A 82 1.61 3.91 -11.13
CA GLN A 82 3.08 3.97 -11.16
C GLN A 82 3.71 3.00 -10.16
N ALA A 83 3.23 2.98 -8.92
CA ALA A 83 3.71 2.02 -7.90
C ALA A 83 3.43 0.57 -8.32
N LEU A 84 2.26 0.31 -8.90
CA LEU A 84 1.90 -1.00 -9.44
C LEU A 84 2.83 -1.42 -10.60
N LYS A 85 3.16 -0.49 -11.51
CA LYS A 85 4.09 -0.75 -12.60
C LYS A 85 5.47 -1.14 -12.07
N TYR A 86 6.01 -0.37 -11.12
CA TYR A 86 7.28 -0.69 -10.47
C TYR A 86 7.26 -2.09 -9.84
N LEU A 87 6.22 -2.42 -9.07
CA LEU A 87 6.13 -3.73 -8.42
C LEU A 87 6.10 -4.89 -9.45
N LYS A 88 5.40 -4.72 -10.58
CA LYS A 88 5.37 -5.72 -11.65
C LYS A 88 6.73 -5.93 -12.32
N GLU A 89 7.54 -4.88 -12.45
CA GLU A 89 8.90 -4.99 -12.98
C GLU A 89 9.85 -5.74 -12.03
N TYR A 90 9.52 -5.78 -10.73
CA TYR A 90 10.25 -6.50 -9.68
C TYR A 90 9.67 -7.89 -9.36
N GLN A 91 8.65 -8.33 -10.12
CA GLN A 91 8.10 -9.67 -10.03
C GLN A 91 9.00 -10.65 -10.81
N LEU A 92 9.48 -11.70 -10.14
CA LEU A 92 10.23 -12.79 -10.76
C LEU A 92 9.29 -13.71 -11.55
N GLU A 93 9.84 -14.50 -12.48
CA GLU A 93 9.09 -15.55 -13.21
C GLU A 93 8.38 -16.54 -12.27
N SER A 94 8.94 -16.74 -11.08
CA SER A 94 8.42 -17.59 -10.00
C SER A 94 7.32 -16.93 -9.14
N VAL A 95 6.80 -15.76 -9.52
CA VAL A 95 5.77 -15.00 -8.77
C VAL A 95 6.26 -14.43 -7.42
N CYS A 96 7.48 -14.75 -7.03
CA CYS A 96 8.19 -14.09 -5.94
C CYS A 96 8.58 -12.67 -6.33
N PHE A 97 8.42 -11.72 -5.42
CA PHE A 97 8.93 -10.36 -5.53
C PHE A 97 10.29 -10.29 -4.84
N ASN A 98 11.26 -9.68 -5.51
CA ASN A 98 12.57 -9.48 -4.91
C ASN A 98 12.56 -8.26 -3.98
N SER A 99 13.10 -8.39 -2.77
CA SER A 99 13.21 -7.25 -1.86
C SER A 99 14.36 -6.33 -2.29
N SER A 100 14.08 -5.05 -2.51
CA SER A 100 15.07 -3.99 -2.77
C SER A 100 14.99 -2.89 -1.71
N GLY A 101 16.07 -2.11 -1.57
CA GLY A 101 16.13 -0.93 -0.72
C GLY A 101 16.36 -1.23 0.75
N LYS A 102 17.04 -0.31 1.45
CA LYS A 102 17.23 -0.37 2.90
C LYS A 102 16.00 0.20 3.61
N LEU A 103 15.44 -0.57 4.54
CA LEU A 103 14.49 -0.06 5.53
C LEU A 103 15.24 0.25 6.81
N LEU A 104 15.03 1.45 7.35
CA LEU A 104 15.64 1.89 8.60
C LEU A 104 15.12 1.13 9.82
N ASN A 105 13.94 0.51 9.73
CA ASN A 105 13.32 -0.21 10.83
C ASN A 105 12.53 -1.43 10.33
N ASN A 106 13.11 -2.62 10.49
CA ASN A 106 12.47 -3.90 10.15
C ASN A 106 11.22 -4.19 11.02
N THR A 107 11.07 -3.53 12.18
CA THR A 107 9.87 -3.66 13.02
C THR A 107 8.62 -3.17 12.30
N LEU A 108 8.75 -2.18 11.40
CA LEU A 108 7.63 -1.65 10.62
C LEU A 108 7.11 -2.64 9.57
N LYS A 109 7.93 -3.61 9.15
CA LYS A 109 7.51 -4.67 8.23
C LYS A 109 6.52 -5.66 8.84
N GLY A 110 6.39 -5.69 10.18
CA GLY A 110 5.39 -6.52 10.86
C GLY A 110 5.52 -8.02 10.56
N GLY A 111 6.74 -8.55 10.46
CA GLY A 111 6.98 -9.98 10.18
C GLY A 111 7.20 -10.34 8.71
N VAL A 112 7.29 -9.34 7.81
CA VAL A 112 7.77 -9.57 6.43
C VAL A 112 9.30 -9.68 6.43
N GLU A 113 9.82 -10.86 6.74
CA GLU A 113 11.25 -11.12 6.89
C GLU A 113 11.89 -11.71 5.64
N ASP A 114 11.11 -12.42 4.82
CA ASP A 114 11.57 -13.17 3.65
C ASP A 114 10.83 -12.77 2.36
N ASN A 115 11.36 -13.22 1.22
CA ASN A 115 10.76 -12.93 -0.09
C ASN A 115 9.35 -13.53 -0.22
N LEU A 116 9.06 -14.64 0.48
CA LEU A 116 7.74 -15.28 0.44
C LEU A 116 6.67 -14.43 1.12
N SER A 117 6.91 -13.98 2.36
CA SER A 117 6.00 -13.08 3.08
C SER A 117 5.84 -11.73 2.38
N LEU A 118 6.91 -11.21 1.75
CA LEU A 118 6.84 -9.99 0.94
C LEU A 118 5.92 -10.20 -0.26
N SER A 119 6.07 -11.32 -0.96
CA SER A 119 5.26 -11.67 -2.12
C SER A 119 3.79 -11.87 -1.75
N ALA A 120 3.53 -12.53 -0.62
CA ALA A 120 2.18 -12.69 -0.08
C ALA A 120 1.55 -11.33 0.21
N TYR A 121 2.29 -10.42 0.88
CA TYR A 121 1.81 -9.08 1.21
C TYR A 121 1.49 -8.26 -0.04
N ILE A 122 2.39 -8.24 -1.03
CA ILE A 122 2.22 -7.51 -2.28
C ILE A 122 1.01 -8.07 -3.05
N THR A 123 0.88 -9.39 -3.12
CA THR A 123 -0.23 -10.07 -3.80
C THR A 123 -1.56 -9.74 -3.13
N ALA A 124 -1.63 -9.79 -1.79
CA ALA A 124 -2.81 -9.42 -1.04
C ALA A 124 -3.19 -7.94 -1.26
N ALA A 125 -2.20 -7.04 -1.23
CA ALA A 125 -2.41 -5.61 -1.50
C ALA A 125 -2.98 -5.36 -2.91
N MET A 126 -2.44 -6.03 -3.93
CA MET A 126 -2.95 -5.89 -5.30
C MET A 126 -4.38 -6.46 -5.46
N LEU A 127 -4.70 -7.54 -4.74
CA LEU A 127 -6.02 -8.17 -4.74
C LEU A 127 -7.07 -7.28 -4.05
N GLU A 128 -6.74 -6.70 -2.89
CA GLU A 128 -7.62 -5.77 -2.17
C GLU A 128 -8.01 -4.55 -3.02
N LEU A 129 -7.11 -4.08 -3.89
CA LEU A 129 -7.36 -2.93 -4.76
C LEU A 129 -8.10 -3.29 -6.06
N GLY A 130 -8.49 -4.55 -6.25
CA GLY A 130 -9.11 -5.04 -7.48
C GLY A 130 -8.21 -4.88 -8.72
N ARG A 131 -6.89 -4.75 -8.54
CA ARG A 131 -5.92 -4.51 -9.63
C ARG A 131 -5.37 -5.80 -10.23
N ILE A 132 -5.74 -6.94 -9.68
CA ILE A 132 -5.54 -8.26 -10.27
C ILE A 132 -6.83 -8.68 -10.99
N HIS A 133 -6.82 -8.62 -12.32
CA HIS A 133 -7.78 -9.35 -13.16
C HIS A 133 -7.24 -10.71 -13.63
N THR A 134 -5.95 -10.97 -13.43
CA THR A 134 -5.33 -12.21 -13.86
C THR A 134 -5.26 -13.18 -12.70
N VAL A 135 -5.89 -14.33 -12.89
CA VAL A 135 -5.81 -15.53 -12.06
C VAL A 135 -4.36 -16.06 -11.95
N SER A 136 -3.32 -15.32 -12.37
CA SER A 136 -1.94 -15.80 -12.51
C SER A 136 -1.09 -15.62 -11.25
N PRO A 137 -1.00 -14.44 -10.59
CA PRO A 137 -0.15 -14.29 -9.41
C PRO A 137 -0.73 -15.03 -8.19
N VAL A 138 -2.05 -14.98 -8.01
CA VAL A 138 -2.71 -15.69 -6.90
C VAL A 138 -2.66 -17.21 -7.11
N ARG A 139 -2.96 -17.72 -8.30
CA ARG A 139 -2.91 -19.17 -8.59
C ARG A 139 -1.49 -19.71 -8.60
N ALA A 140 -0.51 -18.91 -9.01
CA ALA A 140 0.90 -19.30 -8.95
C ALA A 140 1.43 -19.23 -7.51
N PHE A 141 0.99 -18.27 -6.69
CA PHE A 141 1.33 -18.26 -5.27
C PHE A 141 0.70 -19.43 -4.52
N THR A 142 -0.59 -19.74 -4.74
CA THR A 142 -1.22 -20.94 -4.16
C THR A 142 -0.53 -22.21 -4.66
N GLY A 143 -0.17 -22.28 -5.95
CA GLY A 143 0.58 -23.41 -6.51
C GLY A 143 1.99 -23.55 -5.90
N TYR A 144 2.71 -22.45 -5.67
CA TYR A 144 4.01 -22.47 -5.01
C TYR A 144 3.93 -22.93 -3.55
N VAL A 145 2.90 -22.49 -2.82
CA VAL A 145 2.68 -22.93 -1.43
C VAL A 145 2.34 -24.42 -1.38
N GLU A 146 1.54 -24.92 -2.32
CA GLU A 146 1.24 -26.35 -2.45
C GLU A 146 2.49 -27.18 -2.85
N GLU A 147 3.39 -26.62 -3.65
CA GLU A 147 4.64 -27.27 -4.10
C GLU A 147 5.76 -27.28 -3.03
N GLU A 148 5.74 -26.33 -2.10
CA GLU A 148 6.61 -26.32 -0.90
C GLU A 148 6.10 -27.28 0.19
N ASP A 149 4.77 -27.38 0.40
CA ASP A 149 4.17 -28.31 1.39
C ASP A 149 4.30 -29.79 0.96
N GLY A 150 4.45 -30.05 -0.34
CA GLY A 150 4.66 -31.39 -0.91
C GLY A 150 6.10 -31.93 -0.84
N ARG A 151 7.09 -31.13 -0.42
CA ARG A 151 8.49 -31.59 -0.28
C ARG A 151 8.74 -32.17 1.12
N GLU A 152 8.50 -33.47 1.25
CA GLU A 152 8.92 -34.25 2.40
C GLU A 152 10.44 -34.07 2.63
N PRO A 153 10.91 -33.76 3.85
CA PRO A 153 12.33 -33.53 4.09
C PRO A 153 13.09 -34.85 3.91
N LEU A 154 14.05 -34.85 2.97
CA LEU A 154 15.05 -35.89 2.82
C LEU A 154 15.73 -36.13 4.18
N LYS A 155 15.42 -37.27 4.78
CA LYS A 155 16.07 -37.76 6.00
C LYS A 155 17.55 -37.99 5.67
N HIS A 156 18.42 -37.20 6.29
CA HIS A 156 19.84 -37.53 6.47
C HIS A 156 20.06 -38.04 7.88
#